data_AF-A0A8K0CAJ1-F1
#
_entry.id   AF-A0A8K0CAJ1-F1
#
_cell.length_a   1.000
_cell.length_b   1.000
_cell.length_c   1.000
_cell.angle_alpha   90.00
_cell.angle_beta   90.00
_cell.angle_gamma   90.00
#
_symmetry.space_group_name_H-M   'P 1'
#
loop_
_entity.id
_entity.type
_entity.pdbx_description
1 polymer ?
#
loop_
_entity_poly.entity_id
_entity_poly.type
_entity_poly.pdbx_seq_one_letter_code
_entity_poly.pdbx_strand_id
1 'polypeptide(L)'
;MWLHRRSEEPEPTATVCYWKKATLSQVGTNLKFLRVTDIKKPVKTYDLLNSDIFFKNVVEELKKRQCNTQLSPHCFPLKSYKDYSLHQIMLKFIKTGQSSADDFISFAKNEMFVEGCAEIAKITRSQSESKLWYELRFYEIADCKTGNGTLVEQIIGASKSINNEAMERGRRLEKEVVQELEKKWSIRSDNCALLLHPQYPIIGASPDAVGSDFVIEILKAVKILQ
;
A
#
# COMPACT_ATOMS: atom_id res chain seq x y z
N MET A 1 28.03 83.49 -11.03
CA MET A 1 27.30 82.34 -11.62
C MET A 1 27.76 81.01 -10.97
N TRP A 2 27.71 80.92 -9.64
CA TRP A 2 28.14 79.75 -8.86
C TRP A 2 26.97 79.15 -8.06
N LEU A 3 26.14 80.02 -7.49
CA LEU A 3 24.88 79.66 -6.82
C LEU A 3 23.93 78.82 -7.69
N HIS A 4 23.75 79.17 -8.97
CA HIS A 4 22.89 78.41 -9.89
C HIS A 4 23.39 76.99 -10.16
N ARG A 5 24.71 76.77 -10.18
CA ARG A 5 25.28 75.43 -10.38
C ARG A 5 25.13 74.56 -9.14
N ARG A 6 25.19 75.16 -7.95
CA ARG A 6 24.97 74.45 -6.68
C ARG A 6 23.53 74.06 -6.42
N SER A 7 22.56 74.80 -6.95
CA SER A 7 21.15 74.42 -6.88
C SER A 7 20.77 73.27 -7.83
N GLU A 8 21.63 72.94 -8.80
CA GLU A 8 21.44 71.81 -9.72
C GLU A 8 22.11 70.52 -9.21
N GLU A 9 22.95 70.60 -8.17
CA GLU A 9 23.54 69.43 -7.52
C GLU A 9 22.47 68.74 -6.65
N PRO A 10 22.16 67.46 -6.87
CA PRO A 10 21.16 66.76 -6.06
C PRO A 10 21.63 66.66 -4.61
N GLU A 11 20.69 66.77 -3.66
CA GLU A 11 21.04 66.68 -2.24
C GLU A 11 21.68 65.31 -1.90
N PRO A 12 22.65 65.25 -0.97
CA PRO A 12 23.33 63.99 -0.62
C PRO A 12 22.39 62.88 -0.11
N THR A 13 21.19 63.27 0.34
CA THR A 13 20.12 62.40 0.82
C THR A 13 19.06 62.07 -0.23
N ALA A 14 19.20 62.54 -1.46
CA ALA A 14 18.31 62.21 -2.58
C ALA A 14 18.47 60.72 -2.93
N THR A 15 17.68 59.87 -2.28
CA THR A 15 17.63 58.44 -2.52
C THR A 15 17.08 58.18 -3.93
N VAL A 16 17.98 57.85 -4.86
CA VAL A 16 17.69 57.70 -6.30
C VAL A 16 16.60 56.67 -6.61
N CYS A 17 16.27 55.75 -5.69
CA CYS A 17 15.00 55.03 -5.67
C CYS A 17 14.91 54.16 -4.41
N TYR A 18 13.89 54.31 -3.56
CA TYR A 18 13.64 53.38 -2.44
C TYR A 18 13.28 51.95 -2.93
N TRP A 19 12.93 51.81 -4.22
CA TRP A 19 12.51 50.57 -4.86
C TRP A 19 13.59 49.88 -5.68
N LYS A 20 14.78 50.49 -5.86
CA LYS A 20 15.91 49.78 -6.48
C LYS A 20 16.55 48.89 -5.43
N LYS A 21 16.23 47.59 -5.50
CA LYS A 21 16.92 46.55 -4.72
C LYS A 21 18.43 46.68 -4.96
N ALA A 22 19.22 46.83 -3.89
CA ALA A 22 20.67 46.91 -3.99
C ALA A 22 21.22 45.66 -4.71
N THR A 23 22.25 45.82 -5.54
CA THR A 23 22.86 44.73 -6.33
C THR A 23 23.34 43.58 -5.44
N LEU A 24 23.71 43.87 -4.19
CA LEU A 24 24.11 42.89 -3.18
C LEU A 24 22.93 42.21 -2.43
N SER A 25 21.69 42.66 -2.63
CA SER A 25 20.50 42.00 -2.05
C SER A 25 20.20 40.61 -2.64
N GLN A 26 20.90 40.22 -3.70
CA GLN A 26 20.93 38.86 -4.24
C GLN A 26 21.98 37.96 -3.58
N VAL A 27 22.97 38.52 -2.90
CA VAL A 27 23.98 37.73 -2.19
C VAL A 27 23.36 37.28 -0.87
N GLY A 28 22.83 36.06 -0.86
CA GLY A 28 22.11 35.48 0.28
C GLY A 28 20.63 35.15 0.03
N THR A 29 20.14 35.24 -1.21
CA THR A 29 18.88 34.55 -1.55
C THR A 29 19.14 33.05 -1.47
N ASN A 30 18.84 32.49 -0.30
CA ASN A 30 18.82 31.06 -0.04
C ASN A 30 18.12 30.34 -1.19
N LEU A 31 18.89 29.64 -2.03
CA LEU A 31 18.39 28.50 -2.78
C LEU A 31 17.94 27.48 -1.73
N LYS A 32 16.72 27.65 -1.19
CA LYS A 32 16.15 26.71 -0.23
C LYS A 32 15.90 25.36 -0.91
N PHE A 33 15.70 25.36 -2.24
CA PHE A 33 15.47 24.17 -3.04
C PHE A 33 16.11 24.34 -4.42
N LEU A 34 16.96 23.40 -4.82
CA LEU A 34 17.44 23.23 -6.19
C LEU A 34 16.39 22.42 -6.96
N ARG A 35 15.92 22.90 -8.12
CA ARG A 35 15.10 22.06 -9.00
C ARG A 35 16.01 21.13 -9.79
N VAL A 36 15.50 19.96 -10.17
CA VAL A 36 16.24 18.99 -11.02
C VAL A 36 16.69 19.62 -12.35
N THR A 37 15.93 20.60 -12.85
CA THR A 37 16.28 21.41 -14.02
C THR A 37 17.54 22.23 -13.81
N ASP A 38 17.82 22.68 -12.59
CA ASP A 38 18.92 23.57 -12.24
C ASP A 38 20.22 22.77 -11.98
N ILE A 39 20.10 21.44 -11.82
CA ILE A 39 21.21 20.50 -11.59
C ILE A 39 21.64 19.80 -12.90
N LYS A 40 20.81 19.84 -13.95
CA LYS A 40 21.11 19.13 -15.21
C LYS A 40 22.35 19.74 -15.88
N LYS A 41 23.44 18.98 -15.89
CA LYS A 41 24.49 19.14 -16.91
C LYS A 41 23.84 18.92 -18.29
N PRO A 42 24.28 19.61 -19.36
CA PRO A 42 23.77 19.34 -20.71
C PRO A 42 23.91 17.85 -20.99
N VAL A 43 22.78 17.16 -21.08
CA VAL A 43 22.74 15.73 -21.35
C VAL A 43 23.23 15.60 -22.79
N LYS A 44 24.34 14.90 -22.99
CA LYS A 44 24.67 14.38 -24.32
C LYS A 44 23.50 13.50 -24.71
N THR A 45 22.69 13.94 -25.66
CA THR A 45 21.69 13.10 -26.29
C THR A 45 22.44 12.01 -27.01
N TYR A 46 22.57 10.86 -26.36
CA TYR A 46 22.89 9.62 -27.05
C TYR A 46 21.67 9.32 -27.90
N ASP A 47 21.87 9.05 -29.20
CA ASP A 47 20.81 8.46 -30.01
C ASP A 47 20.35 7.21 -29.28
N LEU A 48 19.12 7.25 -28.77
CA LEU A 48 18.48 6.11 -28.13
C LEU A 48 18.36 5.04 -29.20
N LEU A 49 19.32 4.11 -29.24
CA LEU A 49 19.18 2.87 -29.97
C LEU A 49 17.82 2.28 -29.59
N ASN A 50 16.93 2.24 -30.58
CA ASN A 50 15.59 1.66 -30.58
C ASN A 50 15.11 1.21 -29.19
N SER A 51 14.60 2.16 -28.39
CA SER A 51 14.07 1.93 -27.04
C SER A 51 13.10 0.74 -26.99
N ASP A 52 12.35 0.53 -28.08
CA ASP A 52 11.39 -0.57 -28.22
C ASP A 52 12.04 -1.95 -28.26
N ILE A 53 13.25 -2.10 -28.83
CA ILE A 53 13.95 -3.38 -28.89
C ILE A 53 14.45 -3.75 -27.49
N PHE A 54 15.04 -2.79 -26.78
CA PHE A 54 15.48 -3.00 -25.40
C PHE A 54 14.29 -3.39 -24.51
N PHE A 55 13.19 -2.64 -24.58
CA PHE A 55 12.00 -2.94 -23.78
C PHE A 55 11.42 -4.33 -24.09
N LYS A 56 11.31 -4.70 -25.38
CA LYS A 56 10.86 -6.05 -25.78
C LYS A 56 11.76 -7.16 -25.24
N ASN A 57 13.08 -7.01 -25.34
CA ASN A 57 14.03 -7.98 -24.83
C ASN A 57 13.96 -8.12 -23.30
N VAL A 58 13.81 -7.00 -22.58
CA VAL A 58 13.59 -7.01 -21.12
C VAL A 58 12.29 -7.73 -20.78
N VAL A 59 11.19 -7.43 -21.50
CA VAL A 59 9.90 -8.07 -21.28
C VAL A 59 9.94 -9.58 -21.55
N GLU A 60 10.60 -10.02 -22.62
CA GLU A 60 10.79 -11.45 -22.92
C GLU A 60 11.58 -12.16 -21.83
N GLU A 61 12.65 -11.54 -21.34
CA GLU A 61 13.49 -12.15 -20.32
C GLU A 61 12.80 -12.17 -18.94
N LEU A 62 12.00 -11.16 -18.64
CA LEU A 62 11.09 -11.16 -17.47
C LEU A 62 10.05 -12.28 -17.57
N LYS A 63 9.44 -12.51 -18.75
CA LYS A 63 8.48 -13.60 -18.99
C LYS A 63 9.13 -14.97 -18.78
N LYS A 64 10.31 -15.17 -19.38
CA LYS A 64 11.06 -16.43 -19.30
C LYS A 64 11.41 -16.80 -17.86
N ARG A 65 11.78 -15.81 -17.05
CA ARG A 65 12.18 -16.01 -15.66
C ARG A 65 11.01 -15.92 -14.67
N GLN A 66 9.81 -15.59 -15.14
CA GLN A 66 8.64 -15.32 -14.29
C GLN A 66 8.97 -14.32 -13.15
N CYS A 67 9.77 -13.30 -13.46
CA CYS A 67 10.19 -12.32 -12.47
C CYS A 67 9.03 -11.41 -12.07
N ASN A 68 8.74 -11.34 -10.77
CA ASN A 68 7.73 -10.43 -10.22
C ASN A 68 8.33 -9.06 -9.91
N THR A 69 8.20 -8.13 -10.87
CA THR A 69 8.63 -6.72 -10.74
C THR A 69 7.44 -5.79 -10.91
N GLN A 70 7.60 -4.48 -10.72
CA GLN A 70 6.53 -3.51 -10.97
C GLN A 70 6.08 -3.47 -12.44
N LEU A 71 6.98 -3.78 -13.38
CA LEU A 71 6.69 -3.76 -14.81
C LEU A 71 5.98 -5.04 -15.28
N SER A 72 6.25 -6.16 -14.62
CA SER A 72 5.81 -7.48 -15.07
C SER A 72 4.29 -7.59 -15.22
N PRO A 73 3.44 -7.14 -14.26
CA PRO A 73 1.98 -7.20 -14.38
C PRO A 73 1.42 -6.42 -15.58
N HIS A 74 2.12 -5.38 -16.04
CA HIS A 74 1.71 -4.58 -17.20
C HIS A 74 2.10 -5.22 -18.53
N CYS A 75 3.07 -6.13 -18.51
CA CYS A 75 3.66 -6.70 -19.73
C CYS A 75 3.23 -8.15 -19.99
N PHE A 76 2.86 -8.89 -18.94
CA PHE A 76 2.36 -10.26 -19.04
C PHE A 76 1.63 -10.70 -17.76
N PRO A 77 0.71 -11.67 -17.87
CA PRO A 77 0.11 -12.28 -16.69
C PRO A 77 1.17 -13.07 -15.92
N LEU A 78 1.45 -12.63 -14.70
CA LEU A 78 2.14 -13.43 -13.70
C LEU A 78 1.08 -14.20 -12.90
N LYS A 79 1.28 -15.50 -12.69
CA LYS A 79 0.49 -16.22 -11.68
C LYS A 79 0.82 -15.62 -10.32
N SER A 80 -0.09 -14.80 -9.80
CA SER A 80 0.07 -14.19 -8.50
C SER A 80 -1.06 -14.65 -7.61
N TYR A 81 -0.76 -15.01 -6.37
CA TYR A 81 -1.80 -15.26 -5.36
C TYR A 81 -2.68 -14.03 -5.11
N LYS A 82 -2.23 -12.84 -5.55
CA LYS A 82 -2.99 -11.59 -5.59
C LYS A 82 -4.18 -11.63 -6.56
N ASP A 83 -4.21 -12.57 -7.51
CA ASP A 83 -5.33 -12.74 -8.43
C ASP A 83 -6.64 -13.12 -7.71
N TYR A 84 -6.52 -13.62 -6.47
CA TYR A 84 -7.63 -13.92 -5.57
C TYR A 84 -8.04 -12.73 -4.70
N SER A 85 -7.32 -11.60 -4.76
CA SER A 85 -7.76 -10.39 -4.07
C SER A 85 -9.02 -9.84 -4.74
N LEU A 86 -9.97 -9.38 -3.94
CA LEU A 86 -11.20 -8.79 -4.45
C LEU A 86 -10.91 -7.64 -5.41
N HIS A 87 -9.88 -6.84 -5.15
CA HIS A 87 -9.47 -5.77 -6.04
C HIS A 87 -9.10 -6.27 -7.45
N GLN A 88 -8.27 -7.32 -7.56
CA GLN A 88 -7.89 -7.87 -8.86
C GLN A 88 -9.08 -8.52 -9.57
N ILE A 89 -9.93 -9.24 -8.84
CA ILE A 89 -11.16 -9.83 -9.40
C ILE A 89 -12.09 -8.73 -9.91
N MET A 90 -12.25 -7.61 -9.18
CA MET A 90 -13.03 -6.45 -9.63
C MET A 90 -12.44 -5.82 -10.90
N LEU A 91 -11.11 -5.66 -10.98
CA LEU A 91 -10.46 -5.14 -12.19
C LEU A 91 -10.66 -6.06 -13.40
N LYS A 92 -10.69 -7.39 -13.19
CA LYS A 92 -11.03 -8.35 -14.26
C LYS A 92 -12.50 -8.26 -14.64
N PHE A 93 -13.40 -8.12 -13.66
CA PHE A 93 -14.84 -7.98 -13.88
C PHE A 93 -15.20 -6.71 -14.65
N ILE A 94 -14.59 -5.56 -14.34
CA ILE A 94 -14.86 -4.30 -15.08
C ILE A 94 -14.59 -4.46 -16.58
N LYS A 95 -13.65 -5.32 -16.97
CA LYS A 95 -13.33 -5.60 -18.39
C LYS A 95 -14.41 -6.42 -19.11
N THR A 96 -15.30 -7.10 -18.39
CA THR A 96 -16.42 -7.86 -18.99
C THR A 96 -17.57 -6.95 -19.43
N GLY A 97 -17.63 -5.71 -18.92
CA GLY A 97 -18.70 -4.75 -19.21
C GLY A 97 -20.00 -4.99 -18.44
N GLN A 98 -20.03 -5.98 -17.55
CA GLN A 98 -21.16 -6.23 -16.64
C GLN A 98 -21.10 -5.29 -15.43
N SER A 99 -22.25 -5.07 -14.77
CA SER A 99 -22.37 -4.08 -13.69
C SER A 99 -23.18 -4.56 -12.48
N SER A 100 -23.85 -5.70 -12.54
CA SER A 100 -24.63 -6.22 -11.41
C SER A 100 -23.73 -6.87 -10.35
N ALA A 101 -24.16 -6.78 -9.08
CA ALA A 101 -23.49 -7.46 -7.97
C ALA A 101 -23.58 -8.99 -8.10
N ASP A 102 -24.71 -9.52 -8.57
CA ASP A 102 -24.90 -10.96 -8.77
C ASP A 102 -24.00 -11.49 -9.90
N ASP A 103 -23.81 -10.70 -10.96
CA ASP A 103 -22.89 -10.99 -12.04
C ASP A 103 -21.44 -11.04 -11.53
N PHE A 104 -21.07 -10.08 -10.67
CA PHE A 104 -19.75 -10.06 -10.04
C PHE A 104 -19.52 -11.29 -9.16
N ILE A 105 -20.48 -11.66 -8.31
CA ILE A 105 -20.34 -12.84 -7.44
C ILE A 105 -20.21 -14.12 -8.29
N SER A 106 -21.01 -14.24 -9.37
CA SER A 106 -20.95 -15.36 -10.29
C SER A 106 -19.61 -15.43 -11.04
N PHE A 107 -19.09 -14.29 -11.47
CA PHE A 107 -17.77 -14.16 -12.08
C PHE A 107 -16.65 -14.57 -11.10
N ALA A 108 -16.70 -14.05 -9.88
CA ALA A 108 -15.70 -14.31 -8.85
C ALA A 108 -15.65 -15.80 -8.44
N LYS A 109 -16.81 -16.47 -8.38
CA LYS A 109 -16.89 -17.93 -8.16
C LYS A 109 -16.14 -18.72 -9.22
N ASN A 110 -16.18 -18.29 -10.47
CA ASN A 110 -15.50 -18.96 -11.58
C ASN A 110 -13.98 -18.70 -11.59
N GLU A 111 -13.54 -17.57 -11.03
CA GLU A 111 -12.12 -17.23 -10.92
C GLU A 111 -11.44 -17.87 -9.69
N MET A 112 -12.18 -18.18 -8.63
CA MET A 112 -11.64 -18.75 -7.39
C MET A 112 -11.67 -20.29 -7.39
N PHE A 113 -10.51 -20.90 -7.59
CA PHE A 113 -10.34 -22.36 -7.54
C PHE A 113 -10.00 -22.86 -6.13
N VAL A 114 -10.41 -24.10 -5.82
CA VAL A 114 -10.18 -24.75 -4.52
C VAL A 114 -8.68 -24.87 -4.23
N GLU A 115 -7.90 -25.27 -5.24
CA GLU A 115 -6.46 -25.46 -5.14
C GLU A 115 -5.74 -24.14 -4.82
N GLY A 116 -6.17 -23.04 -5.44
CA GLY A 116 -5.60 -21.73 -5.18
C GLY A 116 -5.92 -21.21 -3.79
N CYS A 117 -7.15 -21.45 -3.30
CA CYS A 117 -7.52 -21.12 -1.92
C CYS A 117 -6.68 -21.92 -0.91
N ALA A 118 -6.41 -23.19 -1.17
CA ALA A 118 -5.57 -24.03 -0.32
C ALA A 118 -4.11 -23.54 -0.28
N GLU A 119 -3.54 -23.11 -1.41
CA GLU A 119 -2.20 -22.52 -1.45
C GLU A 119 -2.13 -21.17 -0.72
N ILE A 120 -3.15 -20.32 -0.87
CA ILE A 120 -3.27 -19.07 -0.11
C ILE A 120 -3.28 -19.36 1.40
N ALA A 121 -4.04 -20.35 1.84
CA ALA A 121 -4.05 -20.75 3.24
C ALA A 121 -2.65 -21.17 3.70
N LYS A 122 -1.91 -21.97 2.93
CA LYS A 122 -0.52 -22.33 3.30
C LYS A 122 0.39 -21.12 3.45
N ILE A 123 0.33 -20.17 2.51
CA ILE A 123 1.22 -18.99 2.47
C ILE A 123 0.85 -17.97 3.56
N THR A 124 -0.42 -17.91 3.96
CA THR A 124 -0.92 -16.93 4.93
C THR A 124 -1.01 -17.45 6.36
N ARG A 125 -0.46 -18.64 6.66
CA ARG A 125 -0.39 -19.21 8.03
C ARG A 125 0.28 -18.31 9.07
N SER A 126 1.18 -17.43 8.66
CA SER A 126 1.82 -16.46 9.57
C SER A 126 0.98 -15.20 9.80
N GLN A 127 -0.24 -15.15 9.24
CA GLN A 127 -1.25 -14.11 9.44
C GLN A 127 -0.67 -12.69 9.35
N SER A 128 -0.58 -12.00 10.49
CA SER A 128 -0.09 -10.63 10.65
C SER A 128 1.36 -10.40 10.20
N GLU A 129 2.15 -11.45 10.00
CA GLU A 129 3.51 -11.36 9.45
C GLU A 129 3.53 -11.48 7.92
N SER A 130 2.44 -11.96 7.32
CA SER A 130 2.29 -12.12 5.87
C SER A 130 1.71 -10.87 5.22
N LYS A 131 2.48 -10.24 4.32
CA LYS A 131 1.98 -9.10 3.51
C LYS A 131 0.77 -9.49 2.65
N LEU A 132 0.76 -10.72 2.15
CA LEU A 132 -0.34 -11.24 1.34
C LEU A 132 -1.63 -11.38 2.15
N TRP A 133 -1.53 -11.73 3.43
CA TRP A 133 -2.69 -11.83 4.32
C TRP A 133 -3.41 -10.49 4.45
N TYR A 134 -2.68 -9.38 4.64
CA TYR A 134 -3.28 -8.04 4.65
C TYR A 134 -3.89 -7.65 3.31
N GLU A 135 -3.23 -7.98 2.19
CA GLU A 135 -3.72 -7.64 0.85
C GLU A 135 -5.01 -8.38 0.50
N LEU A 136 -5.14 -9.64 0.90
CA LEU A 136 -6.32 -10.45 0.63
C LEU A 136 -7.47 -10.15 1.60
N ARG A 137 -7.18 -9.63 2.81
CA ARG A 137 -8.18 -9.21 3.79
C ARG A 137 -8.75 -7.83 3.42
N PHE A 138 -9.52 -7.80 2.34
CA PHE A 138 -10.20 -6.60 1.88
C PHE A 138 -11.46 -6.38 2.72
N TYR A 139 -11.41 -5.44 3.66
CA TYR A 139 -12.45 -5.12 4.65
C TYR A 139 -12.85 -6.25 5.63
N GLU A 140 -12.90 -5.90 6.91
CA GLU A 140 -13.51 -6.73 7.95
C GLU A 140 -15.02 -6.44 7.96
N ILE A 141 -15.80 -7.26 7.24
CA ILE A 141 -17.24 -7.03 7.03
C ILE A 141 -18.05 -7.29 8.32
N ALA A 142 -17.55 -8.13 9.23
CA ALA A 142 -18.33 -8.64 10.35
C ALA A 142 -18.63 -7.62 11.46
N ASP A 143 -17.90 -6.49 11.55
CA ASP A 143 -18.12 -5.51 12.62
C ASP A 143 -17.57 -4.10 12.29
N CYS A 144 -17.75 -3.67 11.04
CA CYS A 144 -17.23 -2.40 10.54
C CYS A 144 -17.93 -1.20 11.21
N LYS A 145 -17.34 -0.68 12.29
CA LYS A 145 -17.75 0.56 12.98
C LYS A 145 -17.02 1.80 12.42
N THR A 146 -16.21 1.63 11.38
CA THR A 146 -15.40 2.69 10.80
C THR A 146 -16.25 3.61 9.91
N GLY A 147 -15.94 4.92 9.98
CA GLY A 147 -16.65 5.92 9.19
C GLY A 147 -16.39 5.76 7.69
N ASN A 148 -17.26 6.36 6.87
CA ASN A 148 -17.04 6.44 5.43
C ASN A 148 -15.67 7.06 5.11
N GLY A 149 -14.90 6.44 4.22
CA GLY A 149 -13.59 6.94 3.78
C GLY A 149 -12.36 6.34 4.49
N THR A 150 -12.54 5.61 5.60
CA THR A 150 -11.40 5.04 6.37
C THR A 150 -10.50 4.12 5.54
N LEU A 151 -11.05 3.35 4.58
CA LEU A 151 -10.20 2.54 3.68
C LEU A 151 -9.36 3.42 2.76
N VAL A 152 -9.96 4.47 2.19
CA VAL A 152 -9.22 5.38 1.31
C VAL A 152 -8.08 6.02 2.11
N GLU A 153 -8.36 6.43 3.34
CA GLU A 153 -7.34 6.94 4.28
C GLU A 153 -6.27 5.90 4.64
N GLN A 154 -6.63 4.62 4.79
CA GLN A 154 -5.67 3.52 4.98
C GLN A 154 -4.80 3.29 3.74
N ILE A 155 -5.40 3.25 2.55
CA ILE A 155 -4.71 3.02 1.28
C ILE A 155 -3.73 4.15 0.97
N ILE A 156 -4.11 5.40 1.22
CA ILE A 156 -3.23 6.57 0.98
C ILE A 156 -2.23 6.80 2.13
N GLY A 157 -2.25 5.97 3.18
CA GLY A 157 -1.36 6.08 4.34
C GLY A 157 -1.67 7.23 5.29
N ALA A 158 -2.87 7.82 5.19
CA ALA A 158 -3.34 8.86 6.10
C ALA A 158 -3.72 8.33 7.48
N SER A 159 -4.03 7.04 7.61
CA SER A 159 -4.25 6.39 8.92
C SER A 159 -2.98 5.73 9.43
N LYS A 160 -2.58 6.01 10.68
CA LYS A 160 -1.56 5.23 11.36
C LYS A 160 -2.13 3.86 11.76
N SER A 161 -1.47 2.77 11.38
CA SER A 161 -1.64 1.47 12.02
C SER A 161 -1.03 1.56 13.43
N ILE A 162 -1.83 1.99 14.41
CA ILE A 162 -1.36 2.11 15.79
C ILE A 162 -1.38 0.72 16.40
N ASN A 163 -0.23 0.06 16.40
CA ASN A 163 -0.01 -1.10 17.24
C ASN A 163 0.09 -0.60 18.68
N ASN A 164 -0.94 -0.86 19.49
CA ASN A 164 -0.96 -0.44 20.90
C ASN A 164 -0.51 -1.59 21.82
N GLU A 165 -0.11 -1.24 23.04
CA GLU A 165 0.39 -2.22 24.02
C GLU A 165 -0.66 -3.31 24.35
N ALA A 166 -1.95 -2.96 24.31
CA ALA A 166 -3.04 -3.92 24.50
C ALA A 166 -3.13 -4.96 23.36
N MET A 167 -2.89 -4.56 22.11
CA MET A 167 -2.87 -5.43 20.92
C MET A 167 -1.64 -6.33 20.93
N GLU A 168 -0.47 -5.83 21.34
CA GLU A 168 0.73 -6.67 21.49
C GLU A 168 0.57 -7.68 22.62
N ARG A 169 0.05 -7.25 23.77
CA ARG A 169 -0.34 -8.14 24.87
C ARG A 169 -1.36 -9.16 24.39
N GLY A 170 -2.32 -8.74 23.56
CA GLY A 170 -3.27 -9.61 22.86
C GLY A 170 -2.54 -10.73 22.13
N ARG A 171 -1.75 -10.41 21.11
CA ARG A 171 -1.03 -11.42 20.32
C ARG A 171 -0.17 -12.39 21.16
N ARG A 172 0.46 -11.90 22.23
CA ARG A 172 1.25 -12.75 23.13
C ARG A 172 0.36 -13.74 23.88
N LEU A 173 -0.70 -13.25 24.53
CA LEU A 173 -1.59 -14.08 25.34
C LEU A 173 -2.43 -15.06 24.51
N GLU A 174 -2.74 -14.74 23.25
CA GLU A 174 -3.42 -15.67 22.32
C GLU A 174 -2.65 -16.98 22.23
N LYS A 175 -1.34 -16.90 21.98
CA LYS A 175 -0.47 -18.07 21.85
C LYS A 175 -0.40 -18.88 23.14
N GLU A 176 -0.31 -18.20 24.29
CA GLU A 176 -0.27 -18.87 25.61
C GLU A 176 -1.58 -19.59 25.91
N VAL A 177 -2.73 -18.99 25.60
CA VAL A 177 -4.05 -19.57 25.85
C VAL A 177 -4.30 -20.79 24.96
N VAL A 178 -3.92 -20.74 23.68
CA VAL A 178 -4.02 -21.91 22.78
C VAL A 178 -3.21 -23.08 23.35
N GLN A 179 -1.95 -22.84 23.75
CA GLN A 179 -1.10 -23.90 24.31
C GLN A 179 -1.68 -24.51 25.58
N GLU A 180 -2.32 -23.72 26.42
CA GLU A 180 -2.93 -24.20 27.65
C GLU A 180 -4.23 -25.00 27.37
N LEU A 181 -5.03 -24.56 26.38
CA LEU A 181 -6.20 -25.30 25.91
C LEU A 181 -5.81 -26.68 25.35
N GLU A 182 -4.76 -26.73 24.52
CA GLU A 182 -4.24 -27.98 23.95
C GLU A 182 -3.82 -28.97 25.05
N LYS A 183 -3.09 -28.50 26.06
CA LYS A 183 -2.67 -29.34 27.21
C LYS A 183 -3.87 -29.81 28.02
N LYS A 184 -4.76 -28.89 28.39
CA LYS A 184 -5.86 -29.17 29.32
C LYS A 184 -6.87 -30.13 28.72
N TRP A 185 -7.17 -30.00 27.43
CA TRP A 185 -8.20 -30.78 26.76
C TRP A 185 -7.62 -31.90 25.88
N SER A 186 -6.29 -32.04 25.83
CA SER A 186 -5.60 -33.02 24.98
C SER A 186 -6.00 -32.92 23.50
N ILE A 187 -6.25 -31.70 23.04
CA ILE A 187 -6.60 -31.38 21.65
C ILE A 187 -5.36 -30.91 20.90
N ARG A 188 -5.39 -31.02 19.57
CA ARG A 188 -4.37 -30.44 18.69
C ARG A 188 -5.03 -29.40 17.79
N SER A 189 -4.37 -28.27 17.65
CA SER A 189 -4.79 -27.21 16.76
C SER A 189 -3.62 -26.72 15.91
N ASP A 190 -3.92 -26.29 14.70
CA ASP A 190 -2.96 -25.65 13.81
C ASP A 190 -3.09 -24.13 13.88
N ASN A 191 -1.97 -23.44 13.69
CA ASN A 191 -1.96 -22.00 13.46
C ASN A 191 -2.84 -21.68 12.24
N CYS A 192 -3.71 -20.71 12.41
CA CYS A 192 -4.66 -20.34 11.38
C CYS A 192 -4.05 -19.54 10.24
N ALA A 193 -4.64 -19.71 9.07
CA ALA A 193 -4.37 -18.93 7.88
C ALA A 193 -5.60 -18.12 7.47
N LEU A 194 -5.47 -17.34 6.39
CA LEU A 194 -6.66 -16.82 5.71
C LEU A 194 -7.34 -17.94 4.94
N LEU A 195 -8.54 -18.31 5.37
CA LEU A 195 -9.41 -19.28 4.74
C LEU A 195 -10.39 -18.54 3.83
N LEU A 196 -10.29 -18.78 2.53
CA LEU A 196 -11.20 -18.26 1.52
C LEU A 196 -12.17 -19.37 1.08
N HIS A 197 -13.41 -19.01 0.78
CA HIS A 197 -14.41 -19.98 0.30
C HIS A 197 -14.70 -19.77 -1.19
N PRO A 198 -14.39 -20.71 -2.09
CA PRO A 198 -14.61 -20.57 -3.54
C PRO A 198 -16.05 -20.22 -3.93
N GLN A 199 -17.05 -20.82 -3.26
CA GLN A 199 -18.46 -20.51 -3.54
C GLN A 199 -18.93 -19.19 -2.93
N TYR A 200 -18.19 -18.64 -1.98
CA TYR A 200 -18.49 -17.37 -1.32
C TYR A 200 -17.26 -16.48 -1.40
N PRO A 201 -16.88 -16.03 -2.61
CA PRO A 201 -15.59 -15.40 -2.90
C PRO A 201 -15.35 -14.09 -2.15
N ILE A 202 -16.42 -13.49 -1.63
CA ILE A 202 -16.40 -12.26 -0.82
C ILE A 202 -16.21 -12.53 0.68
N ILE A 203 -16.25 -13.79 1.12
CA ILE A 203 -16.15 -14.19 2.52
C ILE A 203 -14.79 -14.86 2.74
N GLY A 204 -14.06 -14.35 3.73
CA GLY A 204 -12.85 -14.96 4.24
C GLY A 204 -12.85 -14.95 5.78
N ALA A 205 -12.22 -15.96 6.37
CA ALA A 205 -12.07 -16.09 7.81
C ALA A 205 -10.60 -16.33 8.17
N SER A 206 -10.17 -15.82 9.32
CA SER A 206 -8.83 -16.06 9.87
C SER A 206 -8.95 -16.22 11.39
N PRO A 207 -9.44 -17.39 11.87
CA PRO A 207 -9.63 -17.64 13.30
C PRO A 207 -8.29 -17.68 14.06
N ASP A 208 -8.31 -17.79 15.39
CA ASP A 208 -7.07 -17.85 16.17
C ASP A 208 -6.36 -19.20 16.04
N ALA A 209 -7.11 -20.31 16.09
CA ALA A 209 -6.61 -21.66 15.83
C ALA A 209 -7.72 -22.58 15.29
N VAL A 210 -7.36 -23.61 14.53
CA VAL A 210 -8.30 -24.57 13.92
C VAL A 210 -7.86 -25.98 14.27
N GLY A 211 -8.80 -26.79 14.77
CA GLY A 211 -8.65 -28.22 14.95
C GLY A 211 -9.27 -29.02 13.81
N SER A 212 -9.34 -30.35 13.97
CA SER A 212 -9.96 -31.25 13.00
C SER A 212 -11.46 -30.98 12.79
N ASP A 213 -12.14 -30.59 13.86
CA ASP A 213 -13.60 -30.55 13.97
C ASP A 213 -14.09 -29.34 14.77
N PHE A 214 -13.18 -28.44 15.17
CA PHE A 214 -13.49 -27.25 15.96
C PHE A 214 -12.66 -26.05 15.50
N VAL A 215 -13.16 -24.86 15.84
CA VAL A 215 -12.48 -23.58 15.64
C VAL A 215 -12.33 -22.91 17.00
N ILE A 216 -11.17 -22.31 17.25
CA ILE A 216 -10.85 -21.57 18.47
C ILE A 216 -10.84 -20.07 18.12
N GLU A 217 -11.62 -19.31 18.89
CA GLU A 217 -11.63 -17.85 18.89
C GLU A 217 -11.44 -17.37 20.34
N ILE A 218 -10.41 -16.56 20.59
CA ILE A 218 -9.99 -16.14 21.93
C ILE A 218 -10.36 -14.67 22.13
N LEU A 219 -11.43 -14.45 22.89
CA LEU A 219 -11.84 -13.12 23.30
C LEU A 219 -11.07 -12.66 24.54
N LYS A 220 -10.45 -11.48 24.46
CA LYS A 220 -9.76 -10.86 25.60
C LYS A 220 -10.54 -9.68 26.13
N ALA A 221 -11.07 -9.83 27.33
CA ALA A 221 -11.62 -8.71 28.07
C ALA A 221 -10.47 -7.79 28.52
N VAL A 222 -10.35 -6.62 27.90
CA VAL A 222 -9.57 -5.52 28.46
C VAL A 222 -10.42 -4.91 29.58
N LYS A 223 -10.14 -5.28 30.83
CA LYS A 223 -10.66 -4.50 31.97
C LYS A 223 -10.07 -3.10 31.87
N ILE A 224 -10.88 -2.15 31.43
CA ILE A 224 -10.63 -0.73 31.68
C ILE A 224 -10.86 -0.56 33.19
N LEU A 225 -9.77 -0.55 33.95
CA LEU A 225 -9.84 -0.10 35.33
C LEU A 225 -10.18 1.39 35.27
N GLN A 226 -11.43 1.72 35.59
CA GLN A 226 -11.85 3.09 35.91
C GLN A 226 -11.38 3.46 37.31
#